data_AF-A0A839U171-F1
#
_entry.id   AF-A0A839U171-F1
#
_cell.length_a   1.000
_cell.length_b   1.000
_cell.length_c   1.000
_cell.angle_alpha   90.00
_cell.angle_beta   90.00
_cell.angle_gamma   90.00
#
_symmetry.space_group_name_H-M   'P 1'
#
loop_
_entity.id
_entity.type
_entity.pdbx_description
1 polymer ?
#
loop_
_entity_poly.entity_id
_entity_poly.type
_entity_poly.pdbx_seq_one_letter_code
_entity_poly.pdbx_strand_id
1 'polypeptide(L)'
;MRNTLMKVLTSAALLSAITMPSVSAASTTFSDIGGSYAKDAINELVEKGILNGKGDGKFDPAGKIERQDFAIILAKALGLDVSSTPKSPTFSDVPPDSYAYAFVEAAVKAGLIKGQGDGTFGTGSNLSRQDMAVLFTRALGVDVQGKGADLKFSDASSISDYAKDAVGAAVELGLIKGGTDGKFDPKGGAAREAVAQVASRFFDAKEIIGSQAPPAQPDPAPTTPDEPTKPTTPTPPVTTVPSTSGESSNSGGSTPSQPETSASAVTLVSSSPLNIGDPIKLISSKVGKVYVVPYAATPTSKTDLDSLPDLFVRSVLNANQVTEIGTSLLTAGEYKVYFGDNEGRMSAPSSKIVLQDNPKIALTNEGESSFLLGKEGAVLKDFTYTYNPSSTDRDINDWIQVKWHGKSLKMIYNSTQHNFKVFEGDHLVGTIEVSSGSAPIAIEPAEDGLHIRPTEKATETTKAAFQFTLKSYNTEEETQQELICRYNLTLHHPLPRRLTKTALSL
;
A
#
# COMPACT_ATOMS: atom_id res chain seq x y z
N MET A 1 81.01 23.97 21.09
CA MET A 1 80.79 22.65 20.44
C MET A 1 79.34 22.62 19.97
N ARG A 2 79.07 23.16 18.77
CA ARG A 2 78.80 22.49 17.48
C ARG A 2 77.44 21.77 17.39
N ASN A 3 76.49 22.51 16.82
CA ASN A 3 75.23 22.06 16.21
C ASN A 3 75.44 20.91 15.20
N THR A 4 74.51 19.97 15.18
CA THR A 4 74.18 19.00 14.12
C THR A 4 72.85 18.34 14.53
N LEU A 5 71.89 17.91 13.70
CA LEU A 5 71.54 18.13 12.31
C LEU A 5 70.10 17.58 12.15
N MET A 6 69.25 18.32 11.43
CA MET A 6 68.08 17.93 10.64
C MET A 6 67.76 16.42 10.44
N LYS A 7 66.48 16.03 10.57
CA LYS A 7 65.76 15.13 9.63
C LYS A 7 64.24 15.17 9.85
N VAL A 8 63.56 15.78 8.89
CA VAL A 8 62.10 15.79 8.69
C VAL A 8 61.70 14.47 8.03
N LEU A 9 60.67 13.79 8.56
CA LEU A 9 59.97 12.71 7.85
C LEU A 9 58.48 13.05 7.80
N THR A 10 58.06 13.63 6.70
CA THR A 10 56.66 13.71 6.26
C THR A 10 56.28 12.39 5.59
N SER A 11 55.35 11.63 6.17
CA SER A 11 54.71 10.51 5.46
C SER A 11 53.41 11.02 4.84
N ALA A 12 53.40 11.15 3.51
CA ALA A 12 52.20 11.26 2.70
C ALA A 12 51.78 9.84 2.30
N ALA A 13 50.67 9.34 2.84
CA ALA A 13 50.04 8.11 2.38
C ALA A 13 49.02 8.46 1.28
N LEU A 14 49.30 8.00 0.06
CA LEU A 14 48.41 8.07 -1.09
C LEU A 14 47.10 7.31 -0.80
N LEU A 15 45.95 8.00 -0.88
CA LEU A 15 44.66 7.35 -1.09
C LEU A 15 44.50 7.04 -2.59
N SER A 16 44.68 5.79 -2.98
CA SER A 16 44.21 5.30 -4.27
C SER A 16 42.68 5.23 -4.23
N ALA A 17 42.03 6.15 -4.95
CA ALA A 17 40.61 6.09 -5.21
C ALA A 17 40.29 4.90 -6.13
N ILE A 18 39.69 3.85 -5.56
CA ILE A 18 39.01 2.82 -6.33
C ILE A 18 37.73 3.46 -6.85
N THR A 19 37.73 3.88 -8.11
CA THR A 19 36.51 4.30 -8.80
C THR A 19 35.63 3.06 -8.97
N MET A 20 34.67 2.86 -8.07
CA MET A 20 33.58 1.94 -8.34
C MET A 20 32.72 2.57 -9.45
N PRO A 21 32.43 1.86 -10.55
CA PRO A 21 31.49 2.35 -11.53
C PRO A 21 30.11 2.48 -10.86
N SER A 22 29.62 3.72 -10.78
CA SER A 22 28.24 4.01 -10.39
C SER A 22 27.30 3.30 -11.35
N VAL A 23 26.56 2.30 -10.87
CA VAL A 23 25.41 1.76 -11.61
C VAL A 23 24.35 2.85 -11.60
N SER A 24 24.31 3.64 -12.66
CA SER A 24 23.19 4.54 -12.94
C SER A 24 21.95 3.67 -13.13
N ALA A 25 20.98 3.80 -12.22
CA ALA A 25 19.63 3.28 -12.44
C ALA A 25 19.01 4.10 -13.58
N ALA A 26 19.23 3.66 -14.81
CA ALA A 26 18.55 4.21 -15.96
C ALA A 26 17.05 3.97 -15.81
N SER A 27 16.26 5.05 -15.74
CA SER A 27 14.82 4.98 -15.96
C SER A 27 14.60 4.37 -17.35
N THR A 28 14.16 3.11 -17.39
CA THR A 28 13.96 2.40 -18.65
C THR A 28 12.71 2.95 -19.32
N THR A 29 12.90 3.98 -20.15
CA THR A 29 11.85 4.52 -21.00
C THR A 29 11.73 3.66 -22.26
N PHE A 30 10.55 3.12 -22.52
CA PHE A 30 10.28 2.34 -23.72
C PHE A 30 9.88 3.24 -24.88
N SER A 31 10.50 3.04 -26.03
CA SER A 31 10.28 3.89 -27.22
C SER A 31 8.96 3.59 -27.95
N ASP A 32 8.28 2.49 -27.62
CA ASP A 32 7.09 1.98 -28.31
C ASP A 32 5.78 2.04 -27.49
N ILE A 33 5.82 2.58 -26.27
CA ILE A 33 4.62 2.67 -25.41
C ILE A 33 3.84 3.98 -25.58
N GLY A 34 4.34 4.94 -26.37
CA GLY A 34 3.74 6.27 -26.50
C GLY A 34 2.28 6.29 -26.96
N GLY A 35 1.89 5.31 -27.80
CA GLY A 35 0.51 5.14 -28.26
C GLY A 35 -0.29 4.07 -27.51
N SER A 36 0.27 3.44 -26.47
CA SER A 36 -0.43 2.40 -25.70
C SER A 36 -1.39 3.05 -24.71
N TYR A 37 -2.62 2.55 -24.67
CA TYR A 37 -3.61 2.98 -23.65
C TYR A 37 -3.21 2.57 -22.23
N ALA A 38 -2.24 1.65 -22.08
CA ALA A 38 -1.76 1.17 -20.80
C ALA A 38 -0.39 1.76 -20.42
N LYS A 39 0.07 2.83 -21.09
CA LYS A 39 1.39 3.44 -20.87
C LYS A 39 1.72 3.65 -19.39
N ASP A 40 0.80 4.24 -18.64
CA ASP A 40 1.04 4.56 -17.22
C ASP A 40 1.11 3.28 -16.37
N ALA A 41 0.21 2.32 -16.61
CA ALA A 41 0.25 1.02 -15.96
C ALA A 41 1.53 0.23 -16.30
N ILE A 42 2.04 0.35 -17.53
CA ILE A 42 3.31 -0.25 -17.94
C ILE A 42 4.45 0.37 -17.14
N ASN A 43 4.53 1.70 -17.08
CA ASN A 43 5.57 2.41 -16.33
C ASN A 43 5.51 2.07 -14.83
N GLU A 44 4.33 2.12 -14.23
CA GLU A 44 4.11 1.79 -12.81
C GLU A 44 4.63 0.39 -12.48
N LEU A 45 4.26 -0.62 -13.27
CA LEU A 45 4.63 -2.00 -13.01
C LEU A 45 6.10 -2.30 -13.33
N VAL A 46 6.72 -1.55 -14.24
CA VAL A 46 8.14 -1.63 -14.53
C VAL A 46 8.95 -1.00 -13.39
N GLU A 47 8.53 0.16 -12.88
CA GLU A 47 9.13 0.80 -11.70
C GLU A 47 9.05 -0.11 -10.46
N LYS A 48 7.93 -0.85 -10.30
CA LYS A 48 7.77 -1.86 -9.25
C LYS A 48 8.54 -3.16 -9.50
N GLY A 49 9.24 -3.30 -10.63
CA GLY A 49 9.99 -4.49 -11.02
C GLY A 49 9.11 -5.72 -11.34
N ILE A 50 7.81 -5.51 -11.51
CA ILE A 50 6.81 -6.55 -11.83
C ILE A 50 6.87 -6.89 -13.32
N LEU A 51 6.93 -5.87 -14.17
CA LEU A 51 7.04 -6.00 -15.62
C LEU A 51 8.45 -5.64 -16.12
N ASN A 52 8.83 -6.25 -17.23
CA ASN A 52 10.07 -5.96 -17.95
C ASN A 52 9.78 -5.80 -19.45
N GLY A 53 10.59 -5.00 -20.13
CA GLY A 53 10.59 -4.93 -21.60
C GLY A 53 11.15 -6.18 -22.27
N LYS A 54 11.07 -6.25 -23.61
CA LYS A 54 11.61 -7.36 -24.41
C LYS A 54 13.08 -7.19 -24.81
N GLY A 55 13.71 -6.07 -24.45
CA GLY A 55 15.05 -5.68 -24.91
C GLY A 55 15.00 -4.45 -25.82
N ASP A 56 16.17 -3.92 -26.19
CA ASP A 56 16.33 -2.83 -27.17
C ASP A 56 15.50 -1.56 -26.92
N GLY A 57 15.17 -1.28 -25.66
CA GLY A 57 14.30 -0.15 -25.29
C GLY A 57 12.86 -0.30 -25.79
N LYS A 58 12.37 -1.54 -25.95
CA LYS A 58 11.01 -1.88 -26.38
C LYS A 58 10.24 -2.66 -25.32
N PHE A 59 8.95 -2.36 -25.19
CA PHE A 59 8.02 -3.09 -24.34
C PHE A 59 7.19 -4.13 -25.10
N ASP A 60 6.93 -3.90 -26.39
CA ASP A 60 6.00 -4.66 -27.24
C ASP A 60 4.57 -4.70 -26.68
N PRO A 61 3.83 -3.57 -26.67
CA PRO A 61 2.51 -3.46 -26.04
C PRO A 61 1.47 -4.45 -26.61
N ALA A 62 1.41 -4.59 -27.93
CA ALA A 62 0.46 -5.44 -28.63
C ALA A 62 0.86 -6.93 -28.65
N GLY A 63 2.12 -7.23 -28.32
CA GLY A 63 2.65 -8.59 -28.24
C GLY A 63 1.84 -9.46 -27.28
N LYS A 64 1.66 -10.73 -27.63
CA LYS A 64 0.97 -11.69 -26.78
C LYS A 64 1.88 -12.13 -25.64
N ILE A 65 1.31 -12.25 -24.44
CA ILE A 65 2.04 -12.74 -23.28
C ILE A 65 2.02 -14.26 -23.24
N GLU A 66 3.17 -14.86 -22.95
CA GLU A 66 3.27 -16.28 -22.66
C GLU A 66 2.84 -16.57 -21.23
N ARG A 67 2.30 -17.77 -21.02
CA ARG A 67 1.72 -18.18 -19.75
C ARG A 67 2.75 -18.18 -18.62
N GLN A 68 4.02 -18.53 -18.89
CA GLN A 68 5.07 -18.49 -17.87
C GLN A 68 5.48 -17.06 -17.49
N ASP A 69 5.48 -16.13 -18.45
CA ASP A 69 5.77 -14.72 -18.15
C ASP A 69 4.65 -14.11 -17.29
N PHE A 70 3.40 -14.50 -17.54
CA PHE A 70 2.29 -14.12 -16.69
C PHE A 70 2.41 -14.69 -15.27
N ALA A 71 2.89 -15.92 -15.10
CA ALA A 71 3.12 -16.48 -13.77
C ALA A 71 4.17 -15.69 -12.98
N ILE A 72 5.23 -15.21 -13.65
CA ILE A 72 6.23 -14.33 -13.05
C ILE A 72 5.59 -13.01 -12.61
N ILE A 73 4.79 -12.38 -13.48
CA ILE A 73 4.06 -11.14 -13.15
C ILE A 73 3.17 -11.35 -11.94
N LEU A 74 2.39 -12.44 -11.93
CA LEU A 74 1.45 -12.73 -10.86
C LEU A 74 2.18 -12.97 -9.52
N ALA A 75 3.25 -13.76 -9.54
CA ALA A 75 4.05 -14.04 -8.36
C ALA A 75 4.72 -12.77 -7.80
N LYS A 76 5.29 -11.92 -8.67
CA LYS A 76 5.87 -10.63 -8.27
C LYS A 76 4.82 -9.66 -7.75
N ALA A 77 3.68 -9.57 -8.43
CA ALA A 77 2.60 -8.69 -8.03
C ALA A 77 2.03 -9.04 -6.65
N LEU A 78 2.03 -10.33 -6.32
CA LEU A 78 1.58 -10.83 -5.02
C LEU A 78 2.69 -10.90 -3.96
N GLY A 79 3.94 -10.63 -4.34
CA GLY A 79 5.10 -10.77 -3.45
C GLY A 79 5.28 -12.21 -2.95
N LEU A 80 4.99 -13.21 -3.79
CA LEU A 80 5.12 -14.61 -3.40
C LEU A 80 6.57 -14.95 -3.11
N ASP A 81 6.79 -15.79 -2.09
CA ASP A 81 8.10 -16.32 -1.77
C ASP A 81 8.56 -17.30 -2.87
N VAL A 82 9.59 -16.90 -3.60
CA VAL A 82 10.25 -17.68 -4.66
C VAL A 82 11.57 -18.31 -4.20
N SER A 83 11.95 -18.14 -2.93
CA SER A 83 13.20 -18.69 -2.39
C SER A 83 13.12 -20.18 -2.09
N SER A 84 11.90 -20.70 -1.90
CA SER A 84 11.62 -22.09 -1.56
C SER A 84 10.98 -22.82 -2.74
N THR A 85 11.78 -23.54 -3.51
CA THR A 85 11.30 -24.39 -4.61
C THR A 85 11.42 -25.88 -4.28
N PRO A 86 10.46 -26.72 -4.70
CA PRO A 86 10.59 -28.16 -4.53
C PRO A 86 11.75 -28.72 -5.35
N LYS A 87 12.31 -29.86 -4.90
CA LYS A 87 13.38 -30.56 -5.64
C LYS A 87 12.89 -31.25 -6.92
N SER A 88 11.61 -31.65 -6.94
CA SER A 88 10.95 -32.27 -8.09
C SER A 88 9.91 -31.28 -8.62
N PRO A 89 9.95 -30.94 -9.92
CA PRO A 89 8.97 -30.03 -10.52
C PRO A 89 7.54 -30.53 -10.38
N THR A 90 6.61 -29.60 -10.15
CA THR A 90 5.16 -29.88 -10.20
C THR A 90 4.73 -30.19 -11.64
N PHE A 91 5.32 -29.52 -12.64
CA PHE A 91 4.99 -29.69 -14.04
C PHE A 91 6.20 -30.18 -14.85
N SER A 92 5.97 -31.12 -15.76
CA SER A 92 7.05 -31.73 -16.55
C SER A 92 7.69 -30.78 -17.56
N ASP A 93 6.98 -29.74 -17.98
CA ASP A 93 7.39 -28.73 -18.96
C ASP A 93 7.92 -27.43 -18.30
N VAL A 94 8.15 -27.44 -16.99
CA VAL A 94 8.82 -26.36 -16.25
C VAL A 94 9.98 -26.95 -15.45
N PRO A 95 11.11 -27.26 -16.10
CA PRO A 95 12.26 -27.87 -15.42
C PRO A 95 12.91 -26.89 -14.43
N PRO A 96 13.69 -27.38 -13.43
CA PRO A 96 14.27 -26.54 -12.37
C PRO A 96 15.21 -25.42 -12.85
N ASP A 97 15.77 -25.54 -14.04
CA ASP A 97 16.63 -24.55 -14.70
C ASP A 97 15.87 -23.50 -15.52
N SER A 98 14.54 -23.65 -15.65
CA SER A 98 13.69 -22.63 -16.28
C SER A 98 13.67 -21.34 -15.47
N TYR A 99 13.78 -20.20 -16.15
CA TYR A 99 13.69 -18.88 -15.53
C TYR A 99 12.34 -18.63 -14.82
N ALA A 100 11.30 -19.36 -15.22
CA ALA A 100 9.98 -19.27 -14.62
C ALA A 100 9.76 -20.25 -13.46
N TYR A 101 10.67 -21.22 -13.23
CA TYR A 101 10.47 -22.33 -12.31
C TYR A 101 10.02 -21.87 -10.92
N ALA A 102 10.81 -21.00 -10.29
CA ALA A 102 10.53 -20.55 -8.93
C ALA A 102 9.21 -19.79 -8.81
N PHE A 103 8.85 -19.01 -9.83
CA PHE A 103 7.61 -18.23 -9.84
C PHE A 103 6.38 -19.11 -10.07
N VAL A 104 6.49 -20.10 -10.96
CA VAL A 104 5.43 -21.08 -11.21
C VAL A 104 5.17 -21.91 -9.95
N GLU A 105 6.22 -22.44 -9.32
CA GLU A 105 6.09 -23.23 -8.08
C GLU A 105 5.52 -22.39 -6.93
N ALA A 106 5.93 -21.13 -6.79
CA ALA A 106 5.34 -20.22 -5.80
C ALA A 106 3.85 -19.97 -6.06
N ALA A 107 3.44 -19.78 -7.32
CA ALA A 107 2.05 -19.59 -7.69
C ALA A 107 1.20 -20.87 -7.50
N VAL A 108 1.78 -22.06 -7.72
CA VAL A 108 1.15 -23.35 -7.39
C VAL A 108 0.97 -23.49 -5.88
N LYS A 109 2.01 -23.20 -5.10
CA LYS A 109 1.99 -23.25 -3.62
C LYS A 109 0.93 -22.29 -3.05
N ALA A 110 0.74 -21.13 -3.69
CA ALA A 110 -0.31 -20.17 -3.36
C ALA A 110 -1.71 -20.58 -3.87
N GLY A 111 -1.86 -21.74 -4.53
CA GLY A 111 -3.13 -22.23 -5.05
C GLY A 111 -3.65 -21.50 -6.28
N LEU A 112 -2.84 -20.63 -6.90
CA LEU A 112 -3.25 -19.76 -8.00
C LEU A 112 -3.21 -20.48 -9.35
N ILE A 113 -2.27 -21.40 -9.52
CA ILE A 113 -2.04 -22.14 -10.77
C ILE A 113 -2.22 -23.64 -10.51
N LYS A 114 -2.94 -24.31 -11.42
CA LYS A 114 -3.24 -25.76 -11.33
C LYS A 114 -2.74 -26.58 -12.55
N GLY A 115 -2.09 -25.95 -13.52
CA GLY A 115 -1.68 -26.59 -14.78
C GLY A 115 -2.84 -26.84 -15.75
N GLN A 116 -2.62 -27.70 -16.75
CA GLN A 116 -3.60 -28.08 -17.77
C GLN A 116 -4.35 -29.37 -17.46
N GLY A 117 -3.99 -30.07 -16.38
CA GLY A 117 -4.62 -31.31 -15.92
C GLY A 117 -3.98 -32.60 -16.42
N ASP A 118 -3.00 -32.50 -17.31
CA ASP A 118 -2.21 -33.62 -17.87
C ASP A 118 -0.78 -33.70 -17.28
N GLY A 119 -0.52 -32.94 -16.21
CA GLY A 119 0.82 -32.81 -15.61
C GLY A 119 1.68 -31.72 -16.23
N THR A 120 1.16 -30.94 -17.18
CA THR A 120 1.86 -29.80 -17.80
C THR A 120 1.33 -28.45 -17.30
N PHE A 121 2.20 -27.45 -17.36
CA PHE A 121 1.91 -26.05 -17.10
C PHE A 121 1.33 -25.35 -18.34
N GLY A 122 1.86 -25.69 -19.52
CA GLY A 122 1.61 -25.05 -20.81
C GLY A 122 2.68 -24.03 -21.20
N THR A 123 3.97 -24.32 -20.93
CA THR A 123 5.10 -23.42 -21.26
C THR A 123 5.13 -23.08 -22.75
N GLY A 124 5.39 -21.80 -23.08
CA GLY A 124 5.42 -21.29 -24.46
C GLY A 124 4.05 -21.04 -25.08
N SER A 125 2.96 -21.39 -24.39
CA SER A 125 1.61 -21.08 -24.86
C SER A 125 1.22 -19.65 -24.49
N ASN A 126 0.53 -18.97 -25.41
CA ASN A 126 -0.06 -17.66 -25.12
C ASN A 126 -1.15 -17.77 -24.04
N LEU A 127 -1.18 -16.83 -23.11
CA LEU A 127 -2.26 -16.72 -22.14
C LEU A 127 -3.54 -16.22 -22.82
N SER A 128 -4.64 -16.94 -22.69
CA SER A 128 -5.94 -16.48 -23.19
C SER A 128 -6.54 -15.41 -22.28
N ARG A 129 -7.38 -14.53 -22.83
CA ARG A 129 -8.09 -13.48 -22.06
C ARG A 129 -8.99 -14.07 -20.97
N GLN A 130 -9.64 -15.21 -21.22
CA GLN A 130 -10.45 -15.88 -20.20
C GLN A 130 -9.58 -16.46 -19.06
N ASP A 131 -8.39 -16.99 -19.36
CA ASP A 131 -7.48 -17.50 -18.33
C ASP A 131 -6.90 -16.38 -17.47
N MET A 132 -6.60 -15.23 -18.08
CA MET A 132 -6.21 -14.02 -17.36
C MET A 132 -7.28 -13.61 -16.33
N ALA A 133 -8.57 -13.62 -16.71
CA ALA A 133 -9.67 -13.32 -15.80
C ALA A 133 -9.74 -14.31 -14.62
N VAL A 134 -9.61 -15.61 -14.91
CA VAL A 134 -9.61 -16.68 -13.90
C VAL A 134 -8.46 -16.51 -12.91
N LEU A 135 -7.26 -16.18 -13.38
CA LEU A 135 -6.09 -16.07 -12.51
C LEU A 135 -6.15 -14.82 -11.61
N PHE A 136 -6.55 -13.67 -12.15
CA PHE A 136 -6.65 -12.45 -11.33
C PHE A 136 -7.80 -12.51 -10.31
N THR A 137 -8.97 -13.03 -10.68
CA THR A 137 -10.08 -13.17 -9.73
C THR A 137 -9.77 -14.17 -8.63
N ARG A 138 -9.09 -15.28 -8.96
CA ARG A 138 -8.56 -16.21 -7.96
C ARG A 138 -7.53 -15.54 -7.04
N ALA A 139 -6.63 -14.73 -7.59
CA ALA A 139 -5.63 -14.00 -6.82
C ALA A 139 -6.25 -12.93 -5.90
N LEU A 140 -7.42 -12.38 -6.25
CA LEU A 140 -8.18 -11.48 -5.37
C LEU A 140 -8.95 -12.24 -4.28
N GLY A 141 -9.14 -13.55 -4.42
CA GLY A 141 -9.93 -14.35 -3.49
C GLY A 141 -11.42 -13.97 -3.45
N VAL A 142 -11.94 -13.39 -4.54
CA VAL A 142 -13.34 -12.98 -4.63
C VAL A 142 -14.26 -14.15 -4.95
N ASP A 143 -15.49 -14.11 -4.46
CA ASP A 143 -16.54 -15.02 -4.90
C ASP A 143 -16.94 -14.70 -6.35
N VAL A 144 -16.82 -15.71 -7.21
CA VAL A 144 -17.14 -15.62 -8.63
C VAL A 144 -18.49 -16.27 -8.97
N GLN A 145 -19.09 -17.02 -8.04
CA GLN A 145 -20.21 -17.90 -8.34
C GLN A 145 -21.42 -17.13 -8.89
N GLY A 146 -21.92 -17.56 -10.06
CA GLY A 146 -23.10 -16.98 -10.71
C GLY A 146 -22.87 -15.62 -11.38
N LYS A 147 -21.68 -15.03 -11.26
CA LYS A 147 -21.34 -13.72 -11.85
C LYS A 147 -21.33 -13.75 -13.39
N GLY A 148 -21.28 -14.94 -14.00
CA GLY A 148 -21.28 -15.10 -15.45
C GLY A 148 -22.66 -15.00 -16.11
N ALA A 149 -23.75 -14.96 -15.34
CA ALA A 149 -25.12 -15.02 -15.87
C ALA A 149 -25.53 -13.81 -16.74
N ASP A 150 -24.95 -12.64 -16.46
CA ASP A 150 -25.35 -11.36 -17.05
C ASP A 150 -24.36 -10.79 -18.08
N LEU A 151 -23.40 -11.58 -18.55
CA LEU A 151 -22.44 -11.15 -19.55
C LEU A 151 -23.13 -10.69 -20.85
N LYS A 152 -22.92 -9.42 -21.22
CA LYS A 152 -23.56 -8.78 -22.39
C LYS A 152 -22.73 -8.83 -23.66
N PHE A 153 -21.65 -9.63 -23.70
CA PHE A 153 -20.79 -9.75 -24.88
C PHE A 153 -21.45 -10.58 -25.97
N SER A 154 -21.29 -10.17 -27.22
CA SER A 154 -21.86 -10.87 -28.39
C SER A 154 -21.27 -12.28 -28.59
N ASP A 155 -20.08 -12.54 -28.05
CA ASP A 155 -19.38 -13.82 -28.06
C ASP A 155 -19.34 -14.51 -26.68
N ALA A 156 -20.22 -14.11 -25.74
CA ALA A 156 -20.26 -14.69 -24.39
C ALA A 156 -20.42 -16.23 -24.38
N SER A 157 -21.10 -16.79 -25.39
CA SER A 157 -21.25 -18.24 -25.57
C SER A 157 -19.93 -18.97 -25.88
N SER A 158 -18.89 -18.24 -26.33
CA SER A 158 -17.56 -18.79 -26.62
C SER A 158 -16.65 -18.85 -25.38
N ILE A 159 -17.09 -18.27 -24.26
CA ILE A 159 -16.38 -18.35 -22.98
C ILE A 159 -16.55 -19.76 -22.43
N SER A 160 -15.45 -20.43 -22.11
CA SER A 160 -15.51 -21.78 -21.53
C SER A 160 -16.21 -21.78 -20.18
N ASP A 161 -16.94 -22.85 -19.86
CA ASP A 161 -17.75 -22.94 -18.65
C ASP A 161 -16.96 -22.68 -17.37
N TYR A 162 -15.72 -23.17 -17.27
CA TYR A 162 -14.85 -22.93 -16.11
C TYR A 162 -14.47 -21.45 -15.90
N ALA A 163 -14.59 -20.62 -16.94
CA ALA A 163 -14.16 -19.22 -16.93
C ALA A 163 -15.33 -18.24 -16.90
N LYS A 164 -16.57 -18.66 -17.19
CA LYS A 164 -17.74 -17.76 -17.30
C LYS A 164 -17.93 -16.88 -16.07
N ASP A 165 -17.93 -17.50 -14.91
CA ASP A 165 -18.12 -16.82 -13.63
C ASP A 165 -16.96 -15.87 -13.29
N ALA A 166 -15.72 -16.32 -13.53
CA ALA A 166 -14.55 -15.47 -13.35
C ALA A 166 -14.52 -14.28 -14.30
N VAL A 167 -14.95 -14.45 -15.55
CA VAL A 167 -15.08 -13.34 -16.52
C VAL A 167 -16.14 -12.36 -16.05
N GLY A 168 -17.29 -12.84 -15.57
CA GLY A 168 -18.32 -12.02 -14.95
C GLY A 168 -17.79 -11.16 -13.81
N ALA A 169 -17.13 -11.79 -12.84
CA ALA A 169 -16.56 -11.10 -11.70
C ALA A 169 -15.46 -10.09 -12.12
N ALA A 170 -14.59 -10.44 -13.06
CA ALA A 170 -13.55 -9.53 -13.55
C ALA A 170 -14.11 -8.29 -14.25
N VAL A 171 -15.25 -8.42 -14.95
CA VAL A 171 -15.94 -7.30 -15.59
C VAL A 171 -16.64 -6.42 -14.56
N GLU A 172 -17.33 -7.03 -13.58
CA GLU A 172 -18.00 -6.30 -12.50
C GLU A 172 -17.03 -5.49 -11.65
N LEU A 173 -15.86 -6.06 -11.33
CA LEU A 173 -14.77 -5.39 -10.61
C LEU A 173 -14.02 -4.36 -11.46
N GLY A 174 -14.39 -4.19 -12.74
CA GLY A 174 -13.74 -3.25 -13.65
C GLY A 174 -12.31 -3.63 -14.06
N LEU A 175 -11.84 -4.83 -13.70
CA LEU A 175 -10.51 -5.33 -14.06
C LEU A 175 -10.37 -5.42 -15.58
N ILE A 176 -11.31 -6.11 -16.24
CA ILE A 176 -11.30 -6.36 -17.69
C ILE A 176 -12.53 -5.74 -18.34
N LYS A 177 -12.35 -5.19 -19.54
CA LYS A 177 -13.44 -4.69 -20.40
C LYS A 177 -13.46 -5.45 -21.72
N GLY A 178 -14.63 -5.51 -22.35
CA GLY A 178 -14.76 -5.98 -23.73
C GLY A 178 -14.13 -5.02 -24.73
N GLY A 179 -13.96 -5.50 -25.97
CA GLY A 179 -13.58 -4.69 -27.11
C GLY A 179 -14.67 -3.69 -27.50
N THR A 180 -14.28 -2.70 -28.29
CA THR A 180 -15.21 -1.69 -28.84
C THR A 180 -16.22 -2.26 -29.83
N ASP A 181 -15.98 -3.48 -30.31
CA ASP A 181 -16.87 -4.29 -31.15
C ASP A 181 -17.94 -5.06 -30.35
N GLY A 182 -17.99 -4.90 -29.03
CA GLY A 182 -18.93 -5.59 -28.15
C GLY A 182 -18.59 -7.07 -27.91
N LYS A 183 -17.35 -7.50 -28.18
CA LYS A 183 -16.86 -8.85 -27.90
C LYS A 183 -15.94 -8.89 -26.69
N PHE A 184 -15.85 -10.04 -26.04
CA PHE A 184 -14.85 -10.31 -25.00
C PHE A 184 -13.55 -10.87 -25.57
N ASP A 185 -13.63 -11.65 -26.66
CA ASP A 185 -12.56 -12.44 -27.26
C ASP A 185 -11.92 -13.42 -26.26
N PRO A 186 -12.66 -14.44 -25.77
CA PRO A 186 -12.20 -15.30 -24.67
C PRO A 186 -10.94 -16.10 -24.99
N LYS A 187 -10.78 -16.52 -26.25
CA LYS A 187 -9.67 -17.35 -26.72
C LYS A 187 -8.50 -16.54 -27.29
N GLY A 188 -8.71 -15.25 -27.56
CA GLY A 188 -7.64 -14.36 -27.98
C GLY A 188 -6.52 -14.29 -26.95
N GLY A 189 -5.28 -14.26 -27.44
CA GLY A 189 -4.11 -14.05 -26.60
C GLY A 189 -4.17 -12.68 -25.91
N ALA A 190 -3.89 -12.64 -24.61
CA ALA A 190 -3.78 -11.40 -23.87
C ALA A 190 -2.56 -10.60 -24.34
N ALA A 191 -2.80 -9.37 -24.79
CA ALA A 191 -1.73 -8.44 -25.13
C ALA A 191 -1.01 -7.98 -23.85
N ARG A 192 0.29 -7.72 -23.94
CA ARG A 192 1.12 -7.29 -22.80
C ARG A 192 0.61 -6.00 -22.16
N GLU A 193 0.14 -5.05 -22.97
CA GLU A 193 -0.50 -3.82 -22.46
C GLU A 193 -1.82 -4.08 -21.74
N ALA A 194 -2.60 -5.07 -22.19
CA ALA A 194 -3.82 -5.48 -21.50
C ALA A 194 -3.50 -6.13 -20.15
N VAL A 195 -2.47 -6.97 -20.08
CA VAL A 195 -1.99 -7.58 -18.83
C VAL A 195 -1.52 -6.50 -17.86
N ALA A 196 -0.74 -5.52 -18.33
CA ALA A 196 -0.28 -4.40 -17.51
C ALA A 196 -1.46 -3.61 -16.93
N GLN A 197 -2.43 -3.25 -17.77
CA GLN A 197 -3.61 -2.52 -17.34
C GLN A 197 -4.43 -3.29 -16.28
N VAL A 198 -4.60 -4.59 -16.47
CA VAL A 198 -5.38 -5.44 -15.55
C VAL A 198 -4.60 -5.66 -14.25
N ALA A 199 -3.29 -5.86 -14.31
CA ALA A 199 -2.42 -6.00 -13.14
C ALA A 199 -2.37 -4.72 -12.29
N SER A 200 -2.35 -3.53 -12.92
CA SER A 200 -2.45 -2.25 -12.20
C SER A 200 -3.81 -2.15 -11.48
N ARG A 201 -4.93 -2.39 -12.16
CA ARG A 201 -6.28 -2.40 -11.55
C ARG A 201 -6.45 -3.48 -10.48
N PHE A 202 -5.74 -4.59 -10.59
CA PHE A 202 -5.74 -5.64 -9.58
C PHE A 202 -5.21 -5.11 -8.23
N PHE A 203 -4.20 -4.23 -8.24
CA PHE A 203 -3.73 -3.59 -7.01
C PHE A 203 -4.79 -2.70 -6.39
N ASP A 204 -5.45 -1.86 -7.19
CA ASP A 204 -6.56 -1.00 -6.74
C ASP A 204 -7.70 -1.85 -6.15
N ALA A 205 -8.08 -2.93 -6.84
CA ALA A 205 -9.15 -3.83 -6.40
C ALA A 205 -8.78 -4.55 -5.09
N LYS A 206 -7.52 -4.98 -4.94
CA LYS A 206 -7.02 -5.61 -3.70
C LYS A 206 -7.07 -4.64 -2.53
N GLU A 207 -6.75 -3.36 -2.75
CA GLU A 207 -6.85 -2.30 -1.75
C GLU A 207 -8.30 -2.03 -1.34
N ILE A 208 -9.23 -1.96 -2.31
CA ILE A 208 -10.67 -1.76 -2.05
C ILE A 208 -11.28 -2.95 -1.30
N ILE A 209 -11.01 -4.18 -1.76
CA ILE A 209 -11.53 -5.40 -1.13
C ILE A 209 -10.95 -5.58 0.27
N GLY A 210 -9.65 -5.30 0.46
CA GLY A 210 -9.01 -5.28 1.77
C GLY A 210 -9.60 -4.25 2.73
N SER A 211 -10.15 -3.15 2.20
CA SER A 211 -10.78 -2.07 2.98
C SER A 211 -12.27 -2.30 3.28
N GLN A 212 -12.94 -3.27 2.62
CA GLN A 212 -14.38 -3.53 2.73
C GLN A 212 -14.75 -4.85 3.41
N ALA A 213 -13.78 -5.68 3.81
CA ALA A 213 -14.06 -6.91 4.54
C ALA A 213 -14.68 -6.58 5.93
N PRO A 214 -15.87 -7.11 6.28
CA PRO A 214 -16.35 -7.09 7.66
C PRO A 214 -15.27 -7.68 8.57
N PRO A 215 -15.14 -7.23 9.84
CA PRO A 215 -14.24 -7.90 10.78
C PRO A 215 -14.59 -9.37 10.77
N ALA A 216 -13.62 -10.23 10.44
CA ALA A 216 -13.77 -11.66 10.59
C ALA A 216 -14.26 -11.88 12.03
N GLN A 217 -15.49 -12.39 12.16
CA GLN A 217 -16.02 -12.77 13.44
C GLN A 217 -14.98 -13.70 14.06
N PRO A 218 -14.54 -13.46 15.31
CA PRO A 218 -13.55 -14.33 15.93
C PRO A 218 -14.01 -15.77 15.78
N ASP A 219 -13.13 -16.63 15.27
CA ASP A 219 -13.37 -18.07 15.23
C ASP A 219 -13.94 -18.47 16.60
N PRO A 220 -15.01 -19.29 16.66
CA PRO A 220 -15.42 -19.90 17.90
C PRO A 220 -14.18 -20.50 18.54
N ALA A 221 -13.95 -20.14 19.80
CA ALA A 221 -12.79 -20.60 20.57
C ALA A 221 -12.53 -22.09 20.29
N PRO A 222 -11.25 -22.51 20.10
CA PRO A 222 -10.94 -23.91 19.88
C PRO A 222 -11.61 -24.73 20.98
N THR A 223 -12.58 -25.55 20.61
CA THR A 223 -13.06 -26.58 21.52
C THR A 223 -11.87 -27.51 21.71
N THR A 224 -11.38 -27.53 22.95
CA THR A 224 -10.33 -28.45 23.40
C THR A 224 -10.65 -29.85 22.88
N PRO A 225 -9.76 -30.48 22.09
CA PRO A 225 -9.88 -31.88 21.78
C PRO A 225 -9.92 -32.69 23.08
N ASP A 226 -10.84 -33.65 23.18
CA ASP A 226 -10.88 -34.59 24.29
C ASP A 226 -9.49 -35.20 24.52
N GLU A 227 -9.03 -35.11 25.76
CA GLU A 227 -7.79 -35.69 26.24
C GLU A 227 -7.76 -37.20 25.89
N PRO A 228 -6.67 -37.72 25.27
CA PRO A 228 -6.58 -39.14 25.00
C PRO A 228 -6.55 -39.91 26.32
N THR A 229 -7.46 -40.86 26.46
CA THR A 229 -7.53 -41.76 27.62
C THR A 229 -6.19 -42.46 27.84
N LYS A 230 -5.55 -42.12 28.96
CA LYS A 230 -4.30 -42.74 29.44
C LYS A 230 -4.53 -44.23 29.72
N PRO A 231 -3.66 -45.15 29.24
CA PRO A 231 -3.77 -46.57 29.56
C PRO A 231 -3.54 -46.81 31.06
N THR A 232 -4.41 -47.63 31.64
CA THR A 232 -4.29 -48.13 33.01
C THR A 232 -3.17 -49.17 33.11
N THR A 233 -2.14 -48.86 33.90
CA THR A 233 -1.12 -49.83 34.35
C THR A 233 -1.40 -50.17 35.82
N PRO A 234 -1.33 -51.45 36.23
CA PRO A 234 -1.84 -51.91 37.51
C PRO A 234 -0.93 -51.59 38.70
N THR A 235 -1.58 -51.28 39.82
CA THR A 235 -1.01 -51.04 41.15
C THR A 235 -0.39 -52.31 41.76
N PRO A 236 0.77 -52.21 42.43
CA PRO A 236 1.11 -53.05 43.58
C PRO A 236 1.19 -52.23 44.89
N PRO A 237 1.14 -52.91 46.06
CA PRO A 237 0.46 -52.40 47.25
C PRO A 237 1.31 -51.54 48.19
N VAL A 238 0.55 -50.85 49.05
CA VAL A 238 0.88 -49.86 50.07
C VAL A 238 1.83 -50.38 51.16
N THR A 239 2.80 -49.52 51.55
CA THR A 239 3.38 -49.53 52.91
C THR A 239 3.60 -48.09 53.42
N THR A 240 2.97 -47.85 54.56
CA THR A 240 2.95 -46.80 55.61
C THR A 240 4.14 -45.82 55.87
N VAL A 241 3.80 -44.50 55.93
CA VAL A 241 4.12 -43.34 56.86
C VAL A 241 5.48 -43.22 57.62
N PRO A 242 5.90 -42.04 58.18
CA PRO A 242 5.38 -40.64 58.09
C PRO A 242 6.41 -39.47 57.97
N SER A 243 5.87 -38.29 57.61
CA SER A 243 6.16 -36.88 58.03
C SER A 243 7.58 -36.35 58.28
N THR A 244 7.92 -35.22 57.63
CA THR A 244 8.40 -34.01 58.34
C THR A 244 8.29 -32.73 57.51
N SER A 245 8.06 -31.65 58.26
CA SER A 245 7.79 -30.25 57.97
C SER A 245 8.93 -29.43 57.37
N GLY A 246 8.59 -28.33 56.71
CA GLY A 246 9.52 -27.23 56.43
C GLY A 246 8.88 -26.03 55.72
N GLU A 247 8.29 -25.12 56.49
CA GLU A 247 8.09 -23.72 56.08
C GLU A 247 9.44 -23.04 55.85
N SER A 248 9.56 -22.23 54.80
CA SER A 248 10.23 -20.93 54.92
C SER A 248 9.94 -20.01 53.73
N SER A 249 9.49 -18.82 54.09
CA SER A 249 9.23 -17.64 53.28
C SER A 249 10.48 -16.76 53.19
N ASN A 250 10.77 -16.19 52.00
CA ASN A 250 11.48 -14.92 51.80
C ASN A 250 11.31 -14.51 50.32
N SER A 251 10.52 -13.50 49.96
CA SER A 251 10.79 -12.04 49.98
C SER A 251 11.93 -11.57 49.07
N GLY A 252 11.54 -10.85 48.00
CA GLY A 252 12.19 -9.59 47.61
C GLY A 252 13.31 -9.67 46.56
N GLY A 253 12.98 -9.31 45.31
CA GLY A 253 13.99 -9.02 44.30
C GLY A 253 13.37 -8.74 42.92
N SER A 254 12.76 -7.57 42.75
CA SER A 254 12.37 -7.05 41.43
C SER A 254 13.62 -6.76 40.61
N THR A 255 14.01 -7.69 39.74
CA THR A 255 14.99 -7.42 38.68
C THR A 255 14.27 -6.67 37.56
N PRO A 256 14.77 -5.51 37.10
CA PRO A 256 14.25 -4.86 35.90
C PRO A 256 14.43 -5.81 34.73
N SER A 257 13.33 -6.13 34.04
CA SER A 257 13.33 -6.96 32.84
C SER A 257 14.26 -6.34 31.79
N GLN A 258 15.44 -6.96 31.65
CA GLN A 258 16.42 -6.68 30.62
C GLN A 258 15.76 -6.92 29.24
N PRO A 259 16.09 -6.13 28.20
CA PRO A 259 15.56 -6.34 26.86
C PRO A 259 15.93 -7.75 26.38
N GLU A 260 14.92 -8.55 26.02
CA GLU A 260 15.21 -9.79 25.32
C GLU A 260 15.90 -9.44 24.01
N THR A 261 17.11 -9.97 23.84
CA THR A 261 17.90 -10.02 22.60
C THR A 261 17.24 -10.94 21.56
N SER A 262 15.92 -10.81 21.41
CA SER A 262 15.13 -11.44 20.37
C SER A 262 15.39 -10.71 19.05
N ALA A 263 15.50 -11.48 17.96
CA ALA A 263 15.64 -10.97 16.60
C ALA A 263 14.60 -9.88 16.32
N SER A 264 14.91 -8.95 15.40
CA SER A 264 13.97 -7.88 15.07
C SER A 264 12.61 -8.49 14.67
N ALA A 265 11.55 -8.05 15.34
CA ALA A 265 10.20 -8.45 15.00
C ALA A 265 9.71 -7.74 13.73
N VAL A 266 10.49 -6.79 13.19
CA VAL A 266 10.18 -5.98 12.02
C VAL A 266 11.14 -6.31 10.88
N THR A 267 10.59 -6.66 9.72
CA THR A 267 11.33 -6.78 8.46
C THR A 267 10.94 -5.64 7.53
N LEU A 268 11.92 -4.89 7.04
CA LEU A 268 11.65 -3.84 6.06
C LEU A 268 11.42 -4.45 4.68
N VAL A 269 10.36 -3.99 4.02
CA VAL A 269 9.99 -4.35 2.64
C VAL A 269 10.34 -3.22 1.68
N SER A 270 10.26 -1.97 2.13
CA SER A 270 10.67 -0.80 1.33
C SER A 270 12.19 -0.76 1.15
N SER A 271 12.64 -0.46 -0.07
CA SER A 271 14.03 -0.15 -0.37
C SER A 271 14.46 1.17 0.25
N SER A 272 15.73 1.28 0.63
CA SER A 272 16.37 2.51 1.11
C SER A 272 17.48 2.92 0.11
N PRO A 273 17.61 4.21 -0.27
CA PRO A 273 16.86 5.36 0.22
C PRO A 273 15.43 5.43 -0.31
N LEU A 274 14.55 6.11 0.44
CA LEU A 274 13.13 6.30 0.16
C LEU A 274 12.82 7.80 0.07
N ASN A 275 12.00 8.24 -0.89
CA ASN A 275 11.62 9.64 -0.97
C ASN A 275 10.56 9.97 0.09
N ILE A 276 10.62 11.18 0.66
CA ILE A 276 9.55 11.68 1.55
C ILE A 276 8.22 11.68 0.80
N GLY A 277 7.20 11.10 1.41
CA GLY A 277 5.88 10.86 0.79
C GLY A 277 5.67 9.39 0.39
N ASP A 278 6.73 8.65 0.07
CA ASP A 278 6.64 7.20 -0.12
C ASP A 278 6.54 6.52 1.26
N PRO A 279 5.65 5.53 1.46
CA PRO A 279 5.51 4.89 2.76
C PRO A 279 6.68 3.95 3.08
N ILE A 280 7.11 3.92 4.34
CA ILE A 280 7.95 2.82 4.85
C ILE A 280 7.05 1.60 4.89
N LYS A 281 7.38 0.58 4.08
CA LYS A 281 6.68 -0.69 4.06
C LYS A 281 7.45 -1.68 4.91
N LEU A 282 6.79 -2.31 5.86
CA LEU A 282 7.40 -3.29 6.75
C LEU A 282 6.44 -4.42 7.06
N ILE A 283 6.98 -5.56 7.48
CA ILE A 283 6.21 -6.68 8.01
C ILE A 283 6.61 -6.86 9.47
N SER A 284 5.64 -6.84 10.37
CA SER A 284 5.84 -7.21 11.77
C SER A 284 5.38 -8.65 11.99
N SER A 285 6.19 -9.49 12.63
CA SER A 285 5.82 -10.87 12.96
C SER A 285 4.80 -11.01 14.09
N LYS A 286 4.42 -9.88 14.72
CA LYS A 286 3.51 -9.81 15.86
C LYS A 286 2.56 -8.60 15.75
N VAL A 287 1.42 -8.70 16.45
CA VAL A 287 0.42 -7.61 16.62
C VAL A 287 0.87 -6.67 17.74
N GLY A 288 0.78 -5.37 17.53
CA GLY A 288 1.27 -4.36 18.47
C GLY A 288 1.40 -2.99 17.82
N LYS A 289 2.48 -2.26 18.13
CA LYS A 289 2.80 -0.97 17.51
C LYS A 289 4.19 -1.00 16.90
N VAL A 290 4.37 -0.28 15.82
CA VAL A 290 5.68 0.03 15.23
C VAL A 290 5.98 1.50 15.37
N TYR A 291 7.26 1.81 15.58
CA TYR A 291 7.74 3.14 15.93
C TYR A 291 8.91 3.50 15.02
N VAL A 292 8.79 4.56 14.22
CA VAL A 292 9.85 5.12 13.39
C VAL A 292 10.68 6.07 14.23
N VAL A 293 11.95 5.77 14.42
CA VAL A 293 12.82 6.49 15.34
C VAL A 293 14.02 7.04 14.56
N PRO A 294 14.41 8.31 14.78
CA PRO A 294 15.67 8.82 14.24
C PRO A 294 16.83 7.89 14.58
N TYR A 295 17.70 7.59 13.62
CA TYR A 295 18.70 6.52 13.76
C TYR A 295 19.64 6.72 14.95
N ALA A 296 19.96 7.98 15.26
CA ALA A 296 20.81 8.37 16.39
C ALA A 296 20.15 8.18 17.77
N ALA A 297 18.82 8.13 17.86
CA ALA A 297 18.13 7.95 19.13
C ALA A 297 18.22 6.48 19.60
N THR A 298 18.36 6.27 20.90
CA THR A 298 18.57 4.96 21.51
C THR A 298 17.52 4.69 22.60
N PRO A 299 16.26 4.43 22.22
CA PRO A 299 15.25 4.01 23.19
C PRO A 299 15.69 2.71 23.86
N THR A 300 15.52 2.66 25.17
CA THR A 300 15.92 1.51 26.01
C THR A 300 14.72 0.71 26.50
N SER A 301 13.53 1.30 26.46
CA SER A 301 12.28 0.69 26.91
C SER A 301 11.11 0.98 25.96
N LYS A 302 10.04 0.19 26.04
CA LYS A 302 8.78 0.49 25.34
C LYS A 302 8.18 1.83 25.81
N THR A 303 8.34 2.18 27.08
CA THR A 303 7.89 3.48 27.60
C THR A 303 8.57 4.64 26.88
N ASP A 304 9.86 4.51 26.53
CA ASP A 304 10.57 5.50 25.73
C ASP A 304 9.93 5.64 24.34
N LEU A 305 9.55 4.51 23.73
CA LEU A 305 8.86 4.51 22.43
C LEU A 305 7.44 5.11 22.50
N ASP A 306 6.67 4.78 23.55
CA ASP A 306 5.32 5.30 23.75
C ASP A 306 5.30 6.80 24.07
N SER A 307 6.45 7.39 24.43
CA SER A 307 6.60 8.85 24.61
C SER A 307 6.88 9.62 23.32
N LEU A 308 7.11 8.91 22.19
CA LEU A 308 7.33 9.54 20.90
C LEU A 308 6.04 10.19 20.37
N PRO A 309 6.14 11.28 19.58
CA PRO A 309 4.96 11.86 18.94
C PRO A 309 4.22 10.84 18.05
N ASP A 310 2.89 10.90 18.02
CA ASP A 310 2.04 9.97 17.26
C ASP A 310 2.38 9.88 15.76
N LEU A 311 2.99 10.94 15.21
CA LEU A 311 3.52 11.01 13.85
C LEU A 311 4.46 9.85 13.50
N PHE A 312 5.13 9.28 14.50
CA PHE A 312 6.11 8.20 14.37
C PHE A 312 5.54 6.81 14.64
N VAL A 313 4.25 6.69 14.96
CA VAL A 313 3.66 5.45 15.47
C VAL A 313 2.58 4.92 14.52
N ARG A 314 2.56 3.61 14.33
CA ARG A 314 1.47 2.90 13.65
C ARG A 314 1.09 1.62 14.38
N SER A 315 -0.20 1.35 14.47
CA SER A 315 -0.72 0.08 15.01
C SER A 315 -0.61 -1.02 13.96
N VAL A 316 0.01 -2.12 14.34
CA VAL A 316 -0.01 -3.38 13.59
C VAL A 316 -1.17 -4.21 14.11
N LEU A 317 -2.27 -4.21 13.37
CA LEU A 317 -3.48 -4.94 13.75
C LEU A 317 -3.40 -6.44 13.43
N ASN A 318 -2.58 -6.81 12.42
CA ASN A 318 -2.39 -8.18 11.99
C ASN A 318 -0.89 -8.47 11.81
N ALA A 319 -0.41 -9.55 12.41
CA ALA A 319 0.96 -10.03 12.19
C ALA A 319 1.16 -10.54 10.75
N ASN A 320 2.40 -10.51 10.28
CA ASN A 320 2.85 -11.00 8.97
C ASN A 320 2.17 -10.33 7.77
N GLN A 321 1.62 -9.12 7.96
CA GLN A 321 1.06 -8.28 6.91
C GLN A 321 1.94 -7.06 6.69
N VAL A 322 1.91 -6.52 5.47
CA VAL A 322 2.58 -5.26 5.18
C VAL A 322 1.86 -4.15 5.93
N THR A 323 2.60 -3.47 6.80
CA THR A 323 2.21 -2.24 7.46
C THR A 323 2.91 -1.10 6.75
N GLU A 324 2.15 -0.07 6.38
CA GLU A 324 2.68 1.13 5.76
C GLU A 324 2.73 2.27 6.79
N ILE A 325 3.88 2.90 6.91
CA ILE A 325 4.07 4.10 7.72
C ILE A 325 4.32 5.27 6.78
N GLY A 326 3.37 6.22 6.75
CA GLY A 326 3.50 7.43 5.95
C GLY A 326 4.68 8.28 6.40
N THR A 327 5.47 8.78 5.44
CA THR A 327 6.69 9.54 5.71
C THR A 327 6.53 11.04 5.44
N SER A 328 5.36 11.50 5.00
CA SER A 328 5.09 12.90 4.61
C SER A 328 5.35 13.95 5.70
N LEU A 329 5.40 13.50 6.96
CA LEU A 329 5.61 14.33 8.15
C LEU A 329 7.03 14.16 8.73
N LEU A 330 7.87 13.38 8.07
CA LEU A 330 9.26 13.14 8.42
C LEU A 330 10.17 14.04 7.58
N THR A 331 11.33 14.36 8.13
CA THR A 331 12.39 15.10 7.42
C THR A 331 13.35 14.14 6.74
N ALA A 332 14.12 14.63 5.76
CA ALA A 332 15.22 13.84 5.22
C ALA A 332 16.21 13.50 6.34
N GLY A 333 16.71 12.27 6.34
CA GLY A 333 17.56 11.77 7.42
C GLY A 333 17.53 10.25 7.56
N GLU A 334 18.24 9.77 8.58
CA GLU A 334 18.36 8.35 8.86
C GLU A 334 17.38 7.94 9.97
N TYR A 335 16.69 6.82 9.76
CA TYR A 335 15.69 6.27 10.67
C TYR A 335 15.88 4.76 10.87
N LYS A 336 15.25 4.22 11.91
CA LYS A 336 15.11 2.78 12.18
C LYS A 336 13.73 2.54 12.80
N VAL A 337 13.23 1.31 12.70
CA VAL A 337 11.91 0.95 13.23
C VAL A 337 12.04 -0.02 14.39
N TYR A 338 11.27 0.23 15.44
CA TYR A 338 11.07 -0.72 16.53
C TYR A 338 9.66 -1.28 16.49
N PHE A 339 9.48 -2.49 17.01
CA PHE A 339 8.17 -3.01 17.36
C PHE A 339 8.02 -3.07 18.88
N GLY A 340 6.82 -2.74 19.37
CA GLY A 340 6.45 -2.95 20.75
C GLY A 340 5.11 -3.69 20.84
N ASP A 341 5.06 -4.75 21.63
CA ASP A 341 3.82 -5.52 21.83
C ASP A 341 2.92 -4.91 22.92
N ASN A 342 1.78 -5.54 23.15
CA ASN A 342 0.79 -5.10 24.14
C ASN A 342 1.19 -5.49 25.58
N GLU A 343 2.17 -6.38 25.75
CA GLU A 343 2.67 -6.84 27.06
C GLU A 343 3.81 -5.97 27.60
N GLY A 344 4.15 -4.88 26.91
CA GLY A 344 5.16 -3.92 27.39
C GLY A 344 6.57 -4.16 26.85
N ARG A 345 6.77 -5.12 25.94
CA ARG A 345 8.09 -5.48 25.41
C ARG A 345 8.41 -4.72 24.13
N MET A 346 9.70 -4.55 23.85
CA MET A 346 10.24 -3.87 22.67
C MET A 346 11.21 -4.81 21.93
N SER A 347 11.19 -4.80 20.60
CA SER A 347 12.09 -5.58 19.75
C SER A 347 13.47 -4.94 19.58
N ALA A 348 14.43 -5.68 19.02
CA ALA A 348 15.59 -5.07 18.37
C ALA A 348 15.15 -4.16 17.19
N PRO A 349 15.89 -3.09 16.88
CA PRO A 349 15.57 -2.20 15.77
C PRO A 349 15.71 -2.93 14.42
N SER A 350 15.00 -2.42 13.41
CA SER A 350 15.21 -2.78 12.01
C SER A 350 16.57 -2.33 11.49
N SER A 351 16.89 -2.72 10.26
CA SER A 351 17.95 -2.07 9.48
C SER A 351 17.67 -0.57 9.28
N LYS A 352 18.73 0.19 8.98
CA LYS A 352 18.65 1.62 8.71
C LYS A 352 17.79 1.92 7.47
N ILE A 353 16.99 2.96 7.57
CA ILE A 353 16.23 3.58 6.47
C ILE A 353 16.81 4.97 6.25
N VAL A 354 17.08 5.33 5.01
CA VAL A 354 17.44 6.70 4.62
C VAL A 354 16.24 7.32 3.93
N LEU A 355 15.68 8.38 4.51
CA LEU A 355 14.70 9.23 3.86
C LEU A 355 15.42 10.37 3.15
N GLN A 356 15.10 10.60 1.89
CA GLN A 356 15.64 11.68 1.07
C GLN A 356 14.52 12.60 0.60
N ASP A 357 14.87 13.85 0.29
CA ASP A 357 13.91 14.81 -0.24
C ASP A 357 13.30 14.29 -1.54
N ASN A 358 11.99 14.47 -1.67
CA ASN A 358 11.28 14.13 -2.89
C ASN A 358 11.40 15.31 -3.88
N PRO A 359 12.04 15.12 -5.05
CA PRO A 359 12.13 16.16 -6.06
C PRO A 359 10.78 16.39 -6.77
N LYS A 360 9.77 15.55 -6.54
CA LYS A 360 8.43 15.70 -7.10
C LYS A 360 7.52 16.46 -6.13
N ILE A 361 6.60 17.22 -6.71
CA ILE A 361 5.49 17.83 -5.96
C ILE A 361 4.53 16.70 -5.53
N ALA A 362 4.17 16.67 -4.26
CA ALA A 362 3.29 15.66 -3.67
C ALA A 362 2.05 16.30 -3.03
N LEU A 363 0.90 15.65 -3.15
CA LEU A 363 -0.32 15.99 -2.42
C LEU A 363 -0.45 15.09 -1.18
N THR A 364 -0.53 15.68 0.01
CA THR A 364 -0.62 14.97 1.30
C THR A 364 -1.87 15.40 2.07
N ASN A 365 -2.39 14.57 2.97
CA ASN A 365 -3.37 14.97 3.98
C ASN A 365 -2.69 14.98 5.36
N GLU A 366 -2.73 16.13 6.03
CA GLU A 366 -2.10 16.33 7.35
C GLU A 366 -3.12 16.76 8.41
N GLY A 367 -4.41 16.85 8.04
CA GLY A 367 -5.51 17.29 8.91
C GLY A 367 -6.63 16.26 9.04
N GLU A 368 -7.83 16.72 9.38
CA GLU A 368 -8.97 15.84 9.63
C GLU A 368 -9.33 15.02 8.37
N SER A 369 -9.35 13.68 8.49
CA SER A 369 -9.75 12.77 7.39
C SER A 369 -11.26 12.75 7.14
N SER A 370 -12.02 13.48 7.96
CA SER A 370 -13.45 13.65 7.79
C SER A 370 -13.95 14.94 8.46
N PHE A 371 -14.96 15.57 7.89
CA PHE A 371 -15.53 16.81 8.44
C PHE A 371 -17.08 16.78 8.42
N LEU A 372 -17.73 17.53 9.33
CA LEU A 372 -19.19 17.61 9.42
C LEU A 372 -19.77 18.69 8.49
N LEU A 373 -20.29 18.30 7.34
CA LEU A 373 -21.01 19.20 6.44
C LEU A 373 -22.39 19.51 7.02
N GLY A 374 -22.52 20.66 7.68
CA GLY A 374 -23.79 21.15 8.22
C GLY A 374 -24.84 21.43 7.13
N LYS A 375 -26.07 21.76 7.52
CA LYS A 375 -27.18 22.06 6.58
C LYS A 375 -26.88 23.17 5.58
N GLU A 376 -26.16 24.19 6.04
CA GLU A 376 -25.78 25.36 5.23
C GLU A 376 -24.59 25.06 4.29
N GLY A 377 -24.01 23.86 4.37
CA GLY A 377 -22.81 23.51 3.64
C GLY A 377 -21.54 24.16 4.23
N ALA A 378 -20.51 24.24 3.39
CA ALA A 378 -19.24 24.90 3.70
C ALA A 378 -18.68 25.58 2.45
N VAL A 379 -17.87 26.62 2.63
CA VAL A 379 -17.14 27.26 1.52
C VAL A 379 -15.67 26.93 1.66
N LEU A 380 -15.14 26.13 0.72
CA LEU A 380 -13.73 25.79 0.66
C LEU A 380 -12.97 26.89 -0.07
N LYS A 381 -11.98 27.49 0.59
CA LYS A 381 -11.15 28.58 0.08
C LYS A 381 -9.73 28.51 0.68
N ASP A 382 -8.82 29.38 0.27
CA ASP A 382 -7.51 29.56 0.92
C ASP A 382 -7.57 30.71 1.93
N PHE A 383 -7.15 30.50 3.18
CA PHE A 383 -7.03 31.59 4.14
C PHE A 383 -5.65 32.23 4.01
N THR A 384 -5.53 33.19 3.10
CA THR A 384 -4.38 34.11 3.16
C THR A 384 -4.53 35.05 4.36
N TYR A 385 -3.41 35.38 5.02
CA TYR A 385 -3.22 35.89 6.40
C TYR A 385 -4.03 37.12 6.90
N THR A 386 -5.06 37.59 6.21
CA THR A 386 -5.86 38.77 6.58
C THR A 386 -7.36 38.54 6.59
N TYR A 387 -7.82 37.29 6.53
CA TYR A 387 -9.24 36.97 6.50
C TYR A 387 -9.78 36.60 7.88
N ASN A 388 -10.97 37.12 8.24
CA ASN A 388 -11.73 36.66 9.41
C ASN A 388 -12.79 35.67 8.91
N PRO A 389 -12.55 34.35 8.98
CA PRO A 389 -13.41 33.37 8.35
C PRO A 389 -14.79 33.32 8.99
N SER A 390 -15.82 33.15 8.16
CA SER A 390 -17.15 32.79 8.64
C SER A 390 -17.11 31.40 9.27
N SER A 391 -18.08 31.07 10.14
CA SER A 391 -18.18 29.73 10.75
C SER A 391 -18.30 28.58 9.75
N THR A 392 -18.71 28.87 8.51
CA THR A 392 -18.88 27.90 7.42
C THR A 392 -17.68 27.83 6.48
N ASP A 393 -16.72 28.74 6.61
CA ASP A 393 -15.53 28.73 5.76
C ASP A 393 -14.54 27.67 6.20
N ARG A 394 -13.90 27.02 5.24
CA ARG A 394 -12.88 26.00 5.47
C ARG A 394 -11.64 26.34 4.67
N ASP A 395 -10.49 26.33 5.33
CA ASP A 395 -9.21 26.46 4.63
C ASP A 395 -8.87 25.14 3.96
N ILE A 396 -8.53 25.18 2.68
CA ILE A 396 -8.03 24.00 1.97
C ILE A 396 -6.75 23.45 2.60
N ASN A 397 -5.92 24.30 3.21
CA ASN A 397 -4.69 23.89 3.89
C ASN A 397 -4.94 23.02 5.15
N ASP A 398 -6.15 23.08 5.72
CA ASP A 398 -6.54 22.22 6.85
C ASP A 398 -6.85 20.78 6.39
N TRP A 399 -7.10 20.57 5.10
CA TRP A 399 -7.54 19.28 4.55
C TRP A 399 -6.47 18.59 3.73
N ILE A 400 -5.69 19.38 2.99
CA ILE A 400 -4.60 18.88 2.15
C ILE A 400 -3.41 19.83 2.23
N GLN A 401 -2.22 19.30 1.98
CA GLN A 401 -1.04 20.09 1.70
C GLN A 401 -0.42 19.65 0.39
N VAL A 402 0.15 20.62 -0.33
CA VAL A 402 1.03 20.31 -1.45
C VAL A 402 2.46 20.55 -1.00
N LYS A 403 3.32 19.54 -1.10
CA LYS A 403 4.71 19.60 -0.65
C LYS A 403 5.68 19.44 -1.79
N TRP A 404 6.76 20.21 -1.76
CA TRP A 404 7.90 20.04 -2.65
C TRP A 404 9.19 20.21 -1.85
N HIS A 405 10.14 19.26 -2.00
CA HIS A 405 11.31 19.17 -1.12
C HIS A 405 10.95 19.22 0.39
N GLY A 406 9.84 18.57 0.76
CA GLY A 406 9.31 18.54 2.13
C GLY A 406 8.68 19.85 2.64
N LYS A 407 8.68 20.94 1.84
CA LYS A 407 8.09 22.23 2.20
C LYS A 407 6.66 22.35 1.67
N SER A 408 5.74 22.81 2.51
CA SER A 408 4.37 23.11 2.11
C SER A 408 4.34 24.33 1.18
N LEU A 409 3.72 24.16 0.02
CA LEU A 409 3.56 25.16 -1.01
C LEU A 409 2.30 25.97 -0.78
N LYS A 410 2.32 27.22 -1.24
CA LYS A 410 1.18 28.13 -1.11
C LYS A 410 0.09 27.73 -2.09
N MET A 411 -1.15 27.61 -1.61
CA MET A 411 -2.33 27.40 -2.45
C MET A 411 -3.19 28.66 -2.47
N ILE A 412 -3.70 29.05 -3.64
CA ILE A 412 -4.54 30.23 -3.82
C ILE A 412 -5.75 29.88 -4.70
N TYR A 413 -6.96 30.14 -4.23
CA TYR A 413 -8.18 29.93 -4.99
C TYR A 413 -8.24 30.87 -6.20
N ASN A 414 -8.58 30.30 -7.35
CA ASN A 414 -8.73 30.99 -8.61
C ASN A 414 -10.21 31.02 -9.01
N SER A 415 -10.87 32.14 -8.76
CA SER A 415 -12.31 32.31 -9.03
C SER A 415 -12.69 32.23 -10.51
N THR A 416 -11.75 32.38 -11.45
CA THR A 416 -12.05 32.30 -12.89
C THR A 416 -12.08 30.86 -13.40
N GLN A 417 -11.20 29.99 -12.90
CA GLN A 417 -11.12 28.58 -13.31
C GLN A 417 -11.66 27.63 -12.24
N HIS A 418 -12.07 28.15 -11.08
CA HIS A 418 -12.64 27.38 -9.98
C HIS A 418 -11.74 26.24 -9.48
N ASN A 419 -10.44 26.52 -9.43
CA ASN A 419 -9.39 25.62 -8.97
C ASN A 419 -8.46 26.33 -7.97
N PHE A 420 -7.54 25.61 -7.35
CA PHE A 420 -6.51 26.22 -6.49
C PHE A 420 -5.17 26.20 -7.21
N LYS A 421 -4.55 27.36 -7.39
CA LYS A 421 -3.19 27.48 -7.91
C LYS A 421 -2.17 27.20 -6.83
N VAL A 422 -1.14 26.42 -7.14
CA VAL A 422 -0.06 26.05 -6.23
C VAL A 422 1.21 26.80 -6.61
N PHE A 423 1.85 27.44 -5.64
CA PHE A 423 3.02 28.28 -5.86
C PHE A 423 4.24 27.85 -5.03
N GLU A 424 5.40 27.85 -5.67
CA GLU A 424 6.71 27.92 -5.00
C GLU A 424 7.22 29.36 -5.09
N GLY A 425 7.24 30.08 -3.97
CA GLY A 425 7.47 31.52 -3.99
C GLY A 425 6.40 32.22 -4.84
N ASP A 426 6.82 32.87 -5.93
CA ASP A 426 5.93 33.54 -6.89
C ASP A 426 5.69 32.72 -8.17
N HIS A 427 6.31 31.53 -8.30
CA HIS A 427 6.18 30.69 -9.49
C HIS A 427 5.00 29.73 -9.36
N LEU A 428 4.13 29.69 -10.38
CA LEU A 428 3.03 28.73 -10.47
C LEU A 428 3.61 27.35 -10.84
N VAL A 429 3.41 26.36 -9.98
CA VAL A 429 3.95 25.00 -10.14
C VAL A 429 2.86 23.93 -10.20
N GLY A 430 1.60 24.28 -9.92
CA GLY A 430 0.50 23.33 -9.93
C GLY A 430 -0.88 23.97 -9.94
N THR A 431 -1.90 23.16 -10.23
CA THR A 431 -3.30 23.46 -9.92
C THR A 431 -3.97 22.28 -9.24
N ILE A 432 -4.93 22.54 -8.36
CA ILE A 432 -5.74 21.52 -7.70
C ILE A 432 -7.18 21.71 -8.13
N GLU A 433 -7.75 20.67 -8.73
CA GLU A 433 -9.16 20.57 -9.04
C GLU A 433 -9.88 19.79 -7.94
N VAL A 434 -11.07 20.24 -7.57
CA VAL A 434 -11.91 19.56 -6.58
C VAL A 434 -13.17 19.07 -7.28
N SER A 435 -13.46 17.80 -7.14
CA SER A 435 -14.64 17.17 -7.73
C SER A 435 -15.38 16.29 -6.73
N SER A 436 -16.66 16.05 -6.99
CA SER A 436 -17.49 15.14 -6.22
C SER A 436 -17.80 13.92 -7.08
N GLY A 437 -17.48 12.73 -6.58
CA GLY A 437 -17.89 11.47 -7.20
C GLY A 437 -19.28 11.00 -6.75
N SER A 438 -19.95 11.74 -5.85
CA SER A 438 -21.11 11.28 -5.11
C SER A 438 -22.29 12.24 -5.26
N ALA A 439 -23.48 11.71 -5.58
CA ALA A 439 -24.69 12.52 -5.74
C ALA A 439 -25.28 13.22 -4.48
N PRO A 440 -24.98 12.87 -3.21
CA PRO A 440 -25.54 13.56 -2.05
C PRO A 440 -24.86 14.90 -1.76
N ILE A 441 -23.85 15.30 -2.54
CA ILE A 441 -23.12 16.55 -2.37
C ILE A 441 -22.95 17.25 -3.73
N ALA A 442 -23.16 18.55 -3.75
CA ALA A 442 -22.88 19.41 -4.89
C ALA A 442 -21.67 20.31 -4.57
N ILE A 443 -20.86 20.56 -5.60
CA ILE A 443 -19.81 21.59 -5.56
C ILE A 443 -20.26 22.68 -6.52
N GLU A 444 -20.54 23.85 -5.97
CA GLU A 444 -21.00 25.03 -6.69
C GLU A 444 -19.86 26.06 -6.66
N PRO A 445 -19.17 26.29 -7.79
CA PRO A 445 -18.11 27.28 -7.80
C PRO A 445 -18.65 28.71 -7.71
N ALA A 446 -17.97 29.55 -6.92
CA ALA A 446 -18.30 30.96 -6.73
C ALA A 446 -17.04 31.83 -6.71
N GLU A 447 -17.23 33.16 -6.66
CA GLU A 447 -16.12 34.11 -6.57
C GLU A 447 -15.33 33.98 -5.26
N ASP A 448 -16.00 33.58 -4.17
CA ASP A 448 -15.45 33.52 -2.81
C ASP A 448 -14.98 32.12 -2.37
N GLY A 449 -15.04 31.13 -3.27
CA GLY A 449 -14.59 29.76 -3.03
C GLY A 449 -15.45 28.72 -3.74
N LEU A 450 -15.23 27.46 -3.38
CA LEU A 450 -16.09 26.33 -3.77
C LEU A 450 -17.14 26.08 -2.70
N HIS A 451 -18.42 26.29 -3.03
CA HIS A 451 -19.53 26.03 -2.12
C HIS A 451 -19.86 24.54 -2.17
N ILE A 452 -19.65 23.87 -1.04
CA ILE A 452 -19.95 22.45 -0.87
C ILE A 452 -21.29 22.33 -0.15
N ARG A 453 -22.30 21.76 -0.82
CA ARG A 453 -23.67 21.70 -0.29
C ARG A 453 -24.23 20.29 -0.30
N PRO A 454 -24.98 19.88 0.74
CA PRO A 454 -25.80 18.67 0.66
C PRO A 454 -26.84 18.82 -0.46
N THR A 455 -27.09 17.76 -1.23
CA THR A 455 -28.22 17.73 -2.16
C THR A 455 -29.46 17.16 -1.49
N GLU A 456 -30.60 17.17 -2.18
CA GLU A 456 -31.84 16.53 -1.70
C GLU A 456 -31.68 15.02 -1.43
N LYS A 457 -30.63 14.38 -1.95
CA LYS A 457 -30.31 12.96 -1.71
C LYS A 457 -29.55 12.74 -0.41
N ALA A 458 -29.07 13.79 0.25
CA ALA A 458 -28.36 13.68 1.52
C ALA A 458 -29.33 13.49 2.70
N THR A 459 -28.99 12.53 3.55
CA THR A 459 -29.65 12.27 4.84
C THR A 459 -28.70 12.55 6.00
N GLU A 460 -29.24 12.52 7.23
CA GLU A 460 -28.50 12.81 8.48
C GLU A 460 -27.28 11.90 8.75
N THR A 461 -27.19 10.77 8.04
CA THR A 461 -26.12 9.77 8.17
C THR A 461 -25.31 9.62 6.89
N THR A 462 -25.60 10.44 5.88
CA THR A 462 -24.97 10.30 4.57
C THR A 462 -23.50 10.67 4.66
N LYS A 463 -22.66 9.73 4.19
CA LYS A 463 -21.24 9.95 3.95
C LYS A 463 -21.03 10.28 2.48
N ALA A 464 -20.19 11.26 2.21
CA ALA A 464 -19.87 11.66 0.84
C ALA A 464 -18.37 11.88 0.68
N ALA A 465 -17.83 11.55 -0.51
CA ALA A 465 -16.41 11.67 -0.81
C ALA A 465 -16.15 12.78 -1.84
N PHE A 466 -15.14 13.61 -1.58
CA PHE A 466 -14.60 14.59 -2.52
C PHE A 466 -13.24 14.15 -3.00
N GLN A 467 -12.94 14.39 -4.27
CA GLN A 467 -11.66 14.09 -4.88
C GLN A 467 -10.89 15.38 -5.16
N PHE A 468 -9.71 15.50 -4.55
CA PHE A 468 -8.69 16.48 -4.93
C PHE A 468 -7.81 15.88 -6.02
N THR A 469 -7.56 16.63 -7.09
CA THR A 469 -6.66 16.24 -8.18
C THR A 469 -5.62 17.32 -8.37
N LEU A 470 -4.36 17.03 -8.03
CA LEU A 470 -3.23 17.89 -8.35
C LEU A 470 -2.85 17.71 -9.83
N LYS A 471 -2.56 18.80 -10.53
CA LYS A 471 -1.97 18.83 -11.86
C LYS A 471 -0.70 19.67 -11.79
N SER A 472 0.47 19.03 -11.88
CA SER A 472 1.77 19.71 -11.81
C SER A 472 2.16 20.35 -13.14
N TYR A 473 2.82 21.50 -13.06
CA TYR A 473 3.47 22.15 -14.19
C TYR A 473 4.97 21.89 -14.10
N ASN A 474 5.55 21.28 -15.13
CA ASN A 474 7.00 21.17 -15.22
C ASN A 474 7.55 22.51 -15.76
N THR A 475 8.25 23.27 -14.92
CA THR A 475 8.86 24.55 -15.29
C THR A 475 10.09 24.39 -16.21
N GLU A 476 10.71 23.21 -16.26
CA GLU A 476 11.87 22.94 -17.14
C GLU A 476 11.46 22.57 -18.57
N GLU A 477 10.27 21.98 -18.75
CA GLU A 477 9.80 21.47 -20.06
C GLU A 477 8.62 22.27 -20.65
N GLU A 478 8.07 23.26 -19.93
CA GLU A 478 6.82 23.98 -20.29
C GLU A 478 5.62 23.04 -20.58
N THR A 479 5.65 21.80 -20.09
CA THR A 479 4.60 20.80 -20.30
C THR A 479 3.82 20.51 -19.03
N GLN A 480 2.49 20.41 -19.13
CA GLN A 480 1.66 19.85 -18.08
C GLN A 480 1.99 18.36 -17.93
N GLN A 481 2.62 17.98 -16.82
CA GLN A 481 2.71 16.58 -16.42
C GLN A 481 1.52 16.31 -15.53
N GLU A 482 0.56 15.53 -16.04
CA GLU A 482 -0.64 15.18 -15.30
C GLU A 482 -0.30 14.12 -14.24
N LEU A 483 0.22 14.56 -13.10
CA LEU A 483 0.40 13.70 -11.93
C LEU A 483 -0.94 13.61 -11.19
N ILE A 484 -1.81 12.68 -11.57
CA ILE A 484 -3.14 12.52 -10.95
C ILE A 484 -2.96 11.88 -9.56
N CYS A 485 -2.68 12.69 -8.54
CA CYS A 485 -2.84 12.29 -7.14
C CYS A 485 -4.30 12.55 -6.75
N ARG A 486 -5.02 11.49 -6.38
CA ARG A 486 -6.42 11.55 -5.95
C ARG A 486 -6.52 11.33 -4.46
N TYR A 487 -7.21 12.24 -3.78
CA TYR A 487 -7.48 12.11 -2.35
C TYR A 487 -8.97 12.18 -2.05
N ASN A 488 -9.50 11.20 -1.30
CA ASN A 488 -10.91 11.13 -0.91
C ASN A 488 -11.12 11.63 0.53
N LEU A 489 -11.84 12.74 0.70
CA LEU A 489 -12.25 13.24 2.03
C LEU A 489 -13.69 12.84 2.33
N THR A 490 -13.98 12.29 3.52
CA THR A 490 -15.34 11.91 3.92
C THR A 490 -16.08 13.03 4.64
N LEU A 491 -17.25 13.43 4.15
CA LEU A 491 -18.14 14.37 4.85
C LEU A 491 -19.29 13.65 5.55
N HIS A 492 -19.68 14.15 6.72
CA HIS A 492 -20.82 13.68 7.49
C HIS A 492 -21.86 14.78 7.64
N HIS A 493 -23.15 14.51 7.46
CA HIS A 493 -24.20 15.51 7.62
C HIS A 493 -25.11 15.28 8.84
N PRO A 494 -24.70 15.55 10.09
CA PRO A 494 -25.59 15.41 11.24
C PRO A 494 -26.54 16.61 11.40
N LEU A 495 -27.79 16.35 11.81
CA LEU A 495 -28.66 17.39 12.40
C LEU A 495 -28.48 17.46 13.91
N PRO A 496 -28.57 18.65 14.54
CA PRO A 496 -28.72 18.69 15.99
C PRO A 496 -30.06 18.05 16.35
N ARG A 497 -30.05 17.14 17.33
CA ARG A 497 -31.28 16.63 17.95
C ARG A 497 -32.14 17.83 18.32
N ARG A 498 -33.36 17.90 17.78
CA ARG A 498 -34.40 18.78 18.31
C ARG A 498 -34.53 18.46 19.80
N LEU A 499 -34.04 19.34 20.67
CA LEU A 499 -34.54 19.41 22.04
C LEU A 499 -36.02 19.78 21.89
N THR A 500 -36.89 18.79 21.96
CA THR A 500 -38.32 19.03 22.15
C THR A 500 -38.47 19.70 23.50
N LYS A 501 -38.54 21.02 23.45
CA LYS A 501 -39.03 21.88 24.51
C LYS A 501 -40.53 21.61 24.61
N THR A 502 -40.92 20.52 25.27
CA THR A 502 -42.28 20.37 25.78
C THR A 502 -42.30 20.94 27.19
N ALA A 503 -43.24 21.84 27.40
CA ALA A 503 -43.36 22.78 28.49
C ALA A 503 -43.45 22.15 29.89
N LEU A 504 -43.09 22.96 30.89
CA LEU A 504 -43.63 22.90 32.24
C LEU A 504 -45.15 22.64 32.21
N SER A 505 -45.63 21.66 32.98
CA SER A 505 -46.70 21.89 33.95
C SER A 505 -46.77 20.74 34.97
N LEU A 506 -46.79 21.14 36.25
CA LEU A 506 -46.96 20.39 37.52
C LEU A 506 -45.74 19.63 38.05
#